data_AF-A0A8H9G046-F1
#
_entry.id   AF-A0A8H9G046-F1
#
_cell.length_a   1.000
_cell.length_b   1.000
_cell.length_c   1.000
_cell.angle_alpha   90.00
_cell.angle_beta   90.00
_cell.angle_gamma   90.00
#
_symmetry.space_group_name_H-M   'P 1'
#
loop_
_entity.id
_entity.type
_entity.pdbx_description
1 polymer ?
#
loop_
_entity_poly.entity_id
_entity_poly.type
_entity_poly.pdbx_seq_one_letter_code
_entity_poly.pdbx_strand_id
1 'polypeptide(L)' 'MYVIKVKGVAKIPDYVQLRDDAFTLLAYFRVDRPDKSLDKIGLSDKADYIMEVVRELPFGQIKKIDL' A
#
# COMPACT_ATOMS: atom_id res chain seq x y z
N MET A 1 -8.71 3.42 6.64
CA MET A 1 -7.57 2.56 6.22
C MET A 1 -6.28 3.37 6.20
N TYR A 2 -5.13 2.76 6.41
CA TYR A 2 -3.82 3.42 6.35
C TYR A 2 -2.93 2.81 5.27
N VAL A 3 -2.23 3.68 4.53
CA VAL A 3 -1.21 3.32 3.54
C VAL A 3 0.16 3.67 4.09
N ILE A 4 1.10 2.75 3.97
CA ILE A 4 2.50 2.96 4.35
C ILE A 4 3.39 2.52 3.20
N LYS A 5 4.31 3.40 2.77
CA LYS A 5 5.33 3.07 1.77
C LYS A 5 6.66 2.79 2.46
N VAL A 6 7.17 1.59 2.28
CA VAL A 6 8.40 1.09 2.93
C VAL A 6 9.51 0.98 1.90
N LYS A 7 10.65 1.60 2.22
CA LYS A 7 11.83 1.58 1.36
C LYS A 7 12.57 0.26 1.52
N GLY A 8 12.80 -0.44 0.41
CA GLY A 8 13.65 -1.61 0.37
C GLY A 8 15.12 -1.23 0.56
N VAL A 9 15.92 -2.17 1.06
CA VAL A 9 17.38 -2.00 1.21
C VAL A 9 18.12 -2.96 0.29
N ALA A 10 19.20 -2.48 -0.33
CA ALA A 10 20.04 -3.23 -1.26
C ALA A 10 19.22 -3.91 -2.39
N LYS A 11 19.05 -5.23 -2.33
CA LYS A 11 18.34 -6.03 -3.34
C LYS A 11 16.85 -6.19 -3.06
N ILE A 12 16.37 -5.72 -1.90
CA ILE A 12 14.96 -5.80 -1.52
C ILE A 12 14.21 -4.65 -2.20
N PRO A 13 13.09 -4.92 -2.90
CA PRO A 13 12.30 -3.87 -3.55
C PRO A 13 11.51 -3.03 -2.54
N ASP A 14 10.94 -1.93 -3.01
CA ASP A 14 10.04 -1.10 -2.23
C ASP A 14 8.65 -1.75 -2.10
N TYR A 15 8.02 -1.55 -0.95
CA TYR A 15 6.74 -2.15 -0.63
C TYR A 15 5.70 -1.12 -0.16
N VAL A 16 4.44 -1.53 -0.26
CA VAL A 16 3.26 -0.86 0.27
C VAL A 16 2.61 -1.78 1.29
N GLN A 17 2.18 -1.21 2.40
CA GLN A 17 1.32 -1.86 3.39
C GLN A 17 -0.02 -1.13 3.43
N LEU A 18 -1.11 -1.90 3.39
CA LEU A 18 -2.44 -1.43 3.74
C LEU A 18 -2.81 -1.97 5.12
N ARG A 19 -3.31 -1.10 5.99
CA ARG A 19 -3.70 -1.45 7.36
C ARG A 19 -5.09 -0.95 7.71
N ASP A 20 -5.82 -1.72 8.50
CA ASP A 20 -7.10 -1.29 9.06
C ASP A 20 -6.93 -0.26 10.20
N ASP A 21 -8.04 0.12 10.85
CA ASP A 21 -8.01 1.11 11.92
C ASP A 21 -7.38 0.60 13.23
N ALA A 22 -7.29 -0.71 13.41
CA ALA A 22 -6.53 -1.37 14.47
C ALA A 22 -5.06 -1.61 14.08
N PHE A 23 -4.62 -1.05 12.95
CA PHE A 23 -3.30 -1.26 12.33
C PHE A 23 -3.00 -2.72 11.95
N THR A 24 -4.00 -3.58 11.79
CA THR A 24 -3.85 -4.94 11.25
C THR A 24 -3.39 -4.87 9.80
N LEU A 25 -2.41 -5.69 9.41
CA LEU A 25 -1.93 -5.75 8.03
C LEU A 25 -2.97 -6.46 7.13
N LEU A 26 -3.58 -5.69 6.23
CA LEU A 26 -4.58 -6.19 5.28
C LEU A 26 -3.96 -6.65 3.96
N ALA A 27 -3.02 -5.85 3.43
CA ALA A 27 -2.31 -6.19 2.20
C ALA A 27 -0.86 -5.72 2.26
N TYR A 28 0.02 -6.47 1.59
CA TYR A 28 1.43 -6.19 1.44
C TYR A 28 1.88 -6.52 0.03
N PHE A 29 2.40 -5.53 -0.69
CA PHE A 29 2.77 -5.70 -2.10
C PHE A 29 3.88 -4.74 -2.52
N ARG A 30 4.53 -5.02 -3.65
CA ARG A 30 5.62 -4.17 -4.16
C ARG A 30 5.07 -2.94 -4.86
N VAL A 31 5.79 -1.81 -4.77
CA VAL A 31 5.38 -0.56 -5.44
C VAL A 31 5.34 -0.71 -6.97
N ASP A 32 6.26 -1.47 -7.54
CA ASP A 32 6.41 -1.68 -8.99
C ASP A 32 5.50 -2.77 -9.56
N ARG A 33 4.80 -3.50 -8.70
CA ARG A 33 3.82 -4.53 -9.06
C ARG A 33 2.63 -4.39 -8.14
N PRO A 34 1.64 -3.53 -8.49
CA PRO A 34 0.35 -3.51 -7.80
C PRO A 34 -0.22 -4.92 -7.88
N ASP A 35 -0.02 -5.65 -6.79
CA ASP A 35 -0.19 -7.10 -6.74
C ASP A 35 -1.68 -7.42 -6.73
N LYS A 36 -2.03 -8.68 -7.05
CA LYS A 36 -3.36 -9.26 -6.86
C LYS A 36 -3.84 -9.23 -5.40
N SER A 37 -3.00 -8.71 -4.50
CA SER A 37 -3.28 -8.48 -3.08
C SER A 37 -4.49 -7.57 -2.85
N LEU A 38 -4.74 -6.57 -3.71
CA LEU A 38 -5.92 -5.71 -3.60
C LEU A 38 -7.22 -6.47 -3.91
N ASP A 39 -7.18 -7.39 -4.87
CA ASP A 39 -8.33 -8.24 -5.23
C ASP A 39 -8.77 -9.12 -4.06
N LYS A 40 -7.81 -9.66 -3.30
CA LYS A 40 -8.08 -10.52 -2.15
C LYS A 40 -8.82 -9.82 -1.01
N ILE A 41 -8.72 -8.50 -0.94
CA ILE A 41 -9.38 -7.68 0.07
C ILE A 41 -10.55 -6.87 -0.51
N GLY A 42 -10.96 -7.15 -1.75
CA GLY A 42 -12.11 -6.51 -2.39
C GLY A 42 -11.89 -5.04 -2.76
N LEU A 43 -10.64 -4.61 -2.98
CA LEU A 43 -10.27 -3.23 -3.34
C LEU A 43 -9.82 -3.07 -4.80
N SER A 44 -10.18 -4.01 -5.67
CA SER A 44 -9.80 -3.96 -7.10
C SER A 44 -10.26 -2.67 -7.78
N ASP A 45 -11.47 -2.19 -7.46
CA ASP A 45 -12.06 -0.96 -8.00
C ASP A 45 -11.40 0.32 -7.46
N LYS A 46 -10.63 0.22 -6.37
CA LYS A 46 -9.88 1.32 -5.76
C LYS A 46 -8.38 1.28 -6.06
N ALA A 47 -7.93 0.35 -6.89
CA ALA A 47 -6.50 0.13 -7.15
C ALA A 47 -5.81 1.38 -7.69
N ASP A 48 -6.40 2.06 -8.68
CA ASP A 48 -5.81 3.25 -9.28
C ASP A 48 -5.63 4.38 -8.26
N TYR A 49 -6.66 4.66 -7.46
CA TYR A 49 -6.61 5.65 -6.39
C TYR A 49 -5.53 5.32 -5.34
N ILE A 50 -5.48 4.07 -4.87
CA ILE A 50 -4.46 3.64 -3.91
C ILE A 50 -3.06 3.82 -4.50
N MET A 51 -2.87 3.51 -5.79
CA MET A 51 -1.58 3.67 -6.46
C MET A 51 -1.18 5.12 -6.68
N GLU A 52 -2.12 6.03 -6.92
CA GLU A 52 -1.85 7.48 -6.92
C GLU A 52 -1.36 7.95 -5.54
N VAL A 53 -2.06 7.54 -4.48
CA VAL A 53 -1.64 7.84 -3.10
C VAL A 53 -0.23 7.31 -2.83
N VAL A 54 0.09 6.09 -3.26
CA VAL A 54 1.43 5.47 -3.09
C VAL A 54 2.52 6.22 -3.86
N ARG A 55 2.21 6.78 -5.05
CA ARG A 55 3.20 7.54 -5.83
C ARG A 55 3.59 8.83 -5.11
N GLU A 56 2.63 9.51 -4.52
CA GLU A 56 2.85 10.78 -3.80
C GLU A 56 3.40 10.58 -2.38
N LEU A 57 3.15 9.43 -1.75
CA LEU A 57 3.55 9.17 -0.37
C LEU A 57 5.09 9.00 -0.24
N PRO A 58 5.75 9.81 0.62
CA PRO A 58 7.16 9.59 0.94
C PRO A 58 7.38 8.30 1.74
N PHE A 59 8.57 7.72 1.62
CA PHE A 59 8.93 6.52 2.38
C PHE A 59 8.91 6.76 3.89
N GLY A 60 8.41 5.78 4.64
CA GLY A 60 8.32 5.83 6.10
C GLY A 60 7.17 6.67 6.63
N GLN A 61 6.36 7.28 5.76
CA GLN A 61 5.16 8.02 6.17
C GLN A 61 3.91 7.14 6.14
N ILE A 62 2.99 7.43 7.06
CA ILE A 62 1.68 6.81 7.16
C ILE A 62 0.65 7.83 6.68
N LYS A 63 -0.18 7.45 5.71
CA LYS A 63 -1.29 8.28 5.24
C LYS A 63 -2.61 7.54 5.48
N LYS A 64 -3.52 8.18 6.19
CA LYS A 64 -4.91 7.71 6.27
C LYS A 64 -5.59 7.98 4.93
N ILE A 65 -6.33 6.99 4.43
CA ILE A 65 -7.20 7.12 3.27
C ILE A 65 -8.62 6.74 3.65
N ASP A 66 -9.56 7.50 3.10
CA ASP A 66 -10.99 7.20 3.16
C ASP A 66 -11.35 6.44 1.88
N LEU A 67 -11.92 5.23 2.07
CA LEU A 67 -12.29 4.27 1.02
C LEU A 67 -13.73 3.82 1.22
#